data_AF-A0A4D8QGZ2-F1
#
_entry.id   AF-A0A4D8QGZ2-F1
#
_cell.length_a   1.000
_cell.length_b   1.000
_cell.length_c   1.000
_cell.angle_alpha   90.00
_cell.angle_beta   90.00
_cell.angle_gamma   90.00
#
_symmetry.space_group_name_H-M   'P 1'
#
loop_
_entity.id
_entity.type
_entity.pdbx_description
1 polymer ?
#
loop_
_entity_poly.entity_id
_entity_poly.type
_entity_poly.pdbx_seq_one_letter_code
_entity_poly.pdbx_strand_id
1 'polypeptide(L)'
;MILFVLKCTADHRFEAWFRNGDAYETQAAAKAIACPVCGDTHITKAPMARALPKAGAPGRKPPGTAAHRRRRPRWRAAAAGLRPLPRHRRRRPCRRNCASGSRLRLCAN
;
A
#
# COMPACT_ATOMS: atom_id res chain seq x y z
N MET A 1 0.64 9.23 7.37
CA MET A 1 -0.61 9.92 6.99
C MET A 1 -1.44 8.94 6.18
N ILE A 2 -2.70 8.73 6.54
CA ILE A 2 -3.62 7.77 5.92
C ILE A 2 -4.87 8.54 5.53
N LEU A 3 -5.34 8.37 4.29
CA LEU A 3 -6.61 8.91 3.83
C LEU A 3 -7.73 7.91 4.18
N PHE A 4 -8.75 8.39 4.88
CA PHE A 4 -9.99 7.64 5.10
C PHE A 4 -11.14 8.32 4.36
N VAL A 5 -11.99 7.49 3.75
CA VAL A 5 -13.29 7.92 3.23
C VAL A 5 -14.31 7.74 4.35
N LEU A 6 -14.94 8.84 4.73
CA LEU A 6 -15.86 8.93 5.86
C LEU A 6 -17.28 9.26 5.37
N LYS A 7 -18.27 8.88 6.17
CA LYS A 7 -19.69 9.11 5.90
C LYS A 7 -20.42 9.55 7.17
N CYS A 8 -21.22 10.61 7.07
CA CYS A 8 -22.10 11.03 8.16
C CYS A 8 -23.49 10.35 8.09
N THR A 9 -24.31 10.61 9.10
CA THR A 9 -25.72 10.17 9.21
C THR A 9 -26.59 10.59 8.02
N ALA A 10 -26.31 11.75 7.42
CA ALA A 10 -27.00 12.28 6.24
C ALA A 10 -26.46 11.75 4.89
N ASP A 11 -25.65 10.68 4.90
CA ASP A 11 -25.03 10.07 3.70
C ASP A 11 -24.01 10.93 2.95
N HIS A 12 -23.58 12.07 3.51
CA HIS A 12 -22.50 12.84 2.90
C HIS A 12 -21.18 12.10 3.06
N ARG A 13 -20.51 11.84 1.93
CA ARG A 13 -19.19 11.22 1.88
C ARG A 13 -18.13 12.29 1.72
N PHE A 14 -17.07 12.20 2.51
CA PHE A 14 -15.95 13.12 2.43
C PHE A 14 -14.65 12.41 2.81
N GLU A 15 -13.55 13.03 2.44
CA GLU A 15 -12.21 12.49 2.65
C GLU A 15 -11.50 13.26 3.75
N ALA A 16 -10.80 12.55 4.63
CA ALA A 16 -10.03 13.15 5.70
C ALA A 16 -8.70 12.41 5.90
N TRP A 17 -7.66 13.20 6.13
CA TRP A 17 -6.30 12.72 6.35
C TRP A 17 -6.00 12.62 7.83
N PHE A 18 -5.57 11.45 8.27
CA PHE A 18 -5.21 11.19 9.67
C PHE A 18 -3.77 10.73 9.76
N ARG A 19 -3.14 10.92 10.92
CA ARG A 19 -1.75 10.47 11.15
C ARG A 19 -1.65 8.95 11.00
N ASN A 20 -2.57 8.23 11.63
CA ASN A 20 -2.73 6.77 11.70
C ASN A 20 -4.22 6.40 11.96
N GLY A 21 -4.53 5.10 12.07
CA GLY A 21 -5.87 4.61 12.36
C GLY A 21 -6.37 4.99 13.76
N ASP A 22 -5.50 4.92 14.77
CA ASP A 22 -5.86 5.26 16.16
C ASP A 22 -6.24 6.73 16.33
N ALA A 23 -5.57 7.65 15.64
CA ALA A 23 -5.93 9.08 15.67
C ALA A 23 -7.36 9.32 15.17
N TYR A 24 -7.83 8.55 14.17
CA TYR A 24 -9.22 8.61 13.74
C TYR A 24 -10.16 8.12 14.85
N GLU A 25 -9.88 6.97 15.48
CA GLU A 25 -10.77 6.41 16.51
C GLU A 25 -10.89 7.37 17.70
N THR A 26 -9.76 7.95 18.17
CA THR A 26 -9.76 8.94 19.25
C THR A 26 -10.55 10.19 18.89
N GLN A 27 -10.40 10.72 17.67
CA GLN A 27 -11.13 11.92 17.24
C GLN A 27 -12.62 11.63 16.99
N ALA A 28 -12.96 10.45 16.48
CA ALA A 28 -14.35 10.01 16.31
C ALA A 28 -15.04 9.82 17.66
N ALA A 29 -14.38 9.19 18.63
CA ALA A 29 -14.88 9.04 20.00
C ALA A 29 -15.07 10.40 20.70
N ALA A 30 -14.16 11.34 20.46
CA ALA A 30 -14.26 12.71 20.95
C ALA A 30 -15.25 13.58 20.16
N LYS A 31 -15.90 13.05 19.10
CA LYS A 31 -16.79 13.80 18.20
C LYS A 31 -16.14 15.07 17.63
N ALA A 32 -14.82 15.04 17.46
CA ALA A 32 -14.01 16.16 16.97
C ALA A 32 -13.98 16.23 15.42
N ILE A 33 -14.59 15.26 14.74
CA ILE A 33 -14.70 15.20 13.28
C ILE A 33 -16.11 15.66 12.91
N ALA A 34 -16.23 16.78 12.20
CA ALA A 34 -17.50 17.30 11.72
C ALA A 34 -17.64 17.11 10.20
N CYS A 35 -18.85 16.80 9.75
CA CYS A 35 -19.16 16.79 8.33
C CYS A 35 -19.09 18.21 7.75
N PRO A 36 -18.35 18.46 6.66
CA PRO A 36 -18.25 19.80 6.07
C PRO A 36 -19.55 20.28 5.40
N VAL A 37 -20.52 19.38 5.18
CA VAL A 37 -21.79 19.71 4.50
C VAL A 37 -22.89 20.02 5.51
N CYS A 38 -23.01 19.22 6.58
CA CYS A 38 -24.11 19.37 7.55
C CYS A 38 -23.64 19.69 8.98
N GLY A 39 -22.35 19.63 9.29
CA GLY A 39 -21.82 19.84 10.64
C GLY A 39 -22.04 18.68 11.62
N ASP A 40 -22.67 17.59 11.19
CA ASP A 40 -22.90 16.41 12.02
C ASP A 40 -21.56 15.76 12.42
N THR A 41 -21.43 15.37 13.70
CA THR A 41 -20.20 14.78 14.27
C THR A 41 -20.25 13.26 14.39
N HIS A 42 -21.35 12.65 13.98
CA HIS A 42 -21.54 11.22 13.95
C HIS A 42 -21.04 10.67 12.61
N ILE A 43 -19.75 10.37 12.59
CA ILE A 43 -19.01 9.96 11.40
C ILE A 43 -18.66 8.48 11.47
N THR A 44 -18.84 7.78 10.36
CA THR A 44 -18.52 6.35 10.20
C THR A 44 -17.52 6.14 9.05
N LYS A 45 -16.65 5.13 9.17
CA LYS A 45 -15.76 4.73 8.06
C LYS A 45 -16.59 4.11 6.95
N ALA A 46 -16.49 4.64 5.74
CA ALA A 46 -17.12 4.02 4.58
C ALA A 46 -16.41 2.69 4.28
N PRO A 47 -17.15 1.61 3.95
CA PRO A 47 -16.54 0.34 3.60
C PRO A 47 -15.72 0.50 2.30
N MET A 48 -14.39 0.37 2.40
CA MET A 48 -13.51 0.26 1.23
C MET A 48 -13.71 -1.12 0.58
N ALA A 49 -14.71 -1.24 -0.28
CA ALA A 49 -14.87 -2.45 -1.08
C ALA A 49 -13.75 -2.53 -2.13
N ARG A 50 -12.76 -3.40 -1.92
CA ARG A 50 -11.92 -3.86 -3.03
C ARG A 50 -12.84 -4.68 -3.94
N ALA A 51 -12.96 -4.27 -5.20
CA ALA A 51 -13.72 -5.03 -6.18
C ALA A 51 -13.12 -6.44 -6.30
N LEU A 52 -13.76 -7.43 -5.67
CA LEU A 52 -13.47 -8.82 -5.92
C LEU A 52 -13.96 -9.13 -7.34
N PRO A 53 -13.15 -9.73 -8.23
CA PRO A 53 -13.67 -10.22 -9.50
C PRO A 53 -14.78 -11.22 -9.22
N LYS A 54 -15.96 -10.95 -9.79
CA LYS A 54 -17.15 -11.79 -9.68
C LYS A 54 -16.89 -13.12 -10.39
N ALA A 55 -16.33 -14.10 -9.67
CA ALA A 55 -16.43 -15.49 -10.08
C ALA A 55 -17.92 -15.88 -10.04
N GLY A 56 -18.44 -16.35 -11.17
CA GLY A 56 -19.87 -16.52 -11.43
C GLY A 56 -20.65 -17.27 -10.34
N ALA A 57 -21.85 -16.79 -10.07
CA ALA A 57 -22.90 -17.51 -9.34
C ALA A 57 -23.73 -18.36 -10.32
N PRO A 58 -24.66 -19.22 -9.86
CA PRO A 58 -24.60 -20.15 -8.74
C PRO A 58 -24.93 -21.59 -9.19
N GLY A 59 -24.15 -22.58 -8.75
CA GLY A 59 -24.43 -24.00 -8.98
C GLY A 59 -24.41 -24.79 -7.67
N ARG A 60 -25.56 -24.86 -6.99
CA ARG A 60 -26.06 -26.00 -6.21
C ARG A 60 -25.15 -26.63 -5.12
N LYS A 61 -25.55 -26.39 -3.86
CA LYS A 61 -25.33 -27.09 -2.55
C LYS A 61 -23.99 -27.82 -2.26
N PRO A 62 -23.43 -27.66 -1.05
CA PRO A 62 -22.20 -28.35 -0.66
C PRO A 62 -22.51 -29.79 -0.19
N PRO A 63 -21.73 -30.80 -0.60
CA PRO A 63 -21.51 -31.99 0.20
C PRO A 63 -20.11 -31.93 0.80
N GLY A 64 -20.03 -32.40 2.05
CA GLY A 64 -18.88 -32.24 2.91
C GLY A 64 -17.61 -32.97 2.49
N THR A 65 -16.57 -32.65 3.27
CA THR A 65 -15.35 -33.45 3.47
C THR A 65 -14.65 -33.94 2.20
N ALA A 66 -13.72 -33.13 1.70
CA ALA A 66 -12.57 -33.66 0.98
C ALA A 66 -11.34 -32.85 1.35
N ALA A 67 -10.60 -33.40 2.31
CA ALA A 67 -9.15 -33.37 2.45
C ALA A 67 -8.42 -32.16 1.82
N HIS A 68 -7.76 -31.40 2.68
CA HIS A 68 -6.62 -30.57 2.35
C HIS A 68 -5.51 -31.40 1.67
N ARG A 69 -5.66 -31.71 0.39
CA ARG A 69 -4.59 -32.23 -0.44
C ARG A 69 -3.67 -31.04 -0.68
N ARG A 70 -2.64 -30.94 0.16
CA ARG A 70 -1.50 -30.02 0.05
C ARG A 70 -1.06 -29.99 -1.42
N ARG A 71 -1.46 -28.93 -2.14
CA ARG A 71 -0.90 -28.65 -3.47
C ARG A 71 0.54 -28.21 -3.22
N ARG A 72 1.48 -29.12 -3.48
CA ARG A 72 2.91 -28.82 -3.54
C ARG A 72 3.12 -27.64 -4.50
N PRO A 73 3.91 -26.61 -4.14
CA PRO A 73 4.28 -25.61 -5.12
C PRO A 73 5.09 -26.28 -6.23
N ARG A 74 4.64 -26.14 -7.47
CA ARG A 74 5.29 -26.67 -8.70
C ARG A 74 6.60 -25.99 -9.05
N TRP A 75 7.23 -25.28 -8.12
CA TRP A 75 8.52 -24.66 -8.34
C TRP A 75 9.61 -25.71 -8.08
N ARG A 76 9.79 -26.62 -9.04
CA ARG A 76 11.12 -27.20 -9.25
C ARG A 76 11.76 -26.35 -10.33
N ALA A 77 12.59 -25.42 -9.89
CA ALA A 77 13.49 -24.70 -10.77
C ALA A 77 14.40 -25.73 -11.46
N ALA A 78 14.18 -25.93 -12.76
CA ALA A 78 15.16 -26.50 -13.64
C ALA A 78 16.19 -25.40 -13.93
N ALA A 79 17.34 -25.46 -13.26
CA ALA A 79 18.48 -24.61 -13.55
C ALA A 79 19.73 -25.49 -13.64
N ALA A 80 19.81 -26.27 -14.71
CA ALA A 80 21.04 -26.91 -15.15
C ALA A 80 21.29 -26.44 -16.59
N GLY A 81 22.41 -25.76 -16.85
CA GLY A 81 22.94 -25.64 -18.21
C GLY A 81 23.35 -24.26 -18.76
N LEU A 82 23.46 -23.20 -17.94
CA LEU A 82 24.05 -21.95 -18.46
C LEU A 82 25.57 -21.96 -18.25
N ARG A 83 26.31 -22.10 -19.37
CA ARG A 83 27.76 -22.01 -19.43
C ARG A 83 28.22 -20.61 -18.98
N PRO A 84 29.31 -20.50 -18.19
CA PRO A 84 29.85 -19.21 -17.81
C PRO A 84 30.44 -18.50 -19.03
N LEU A 85 29.96 -17.28 -19.32
CA LEU A 85 30.59 -16.38 -20.27
C LEU A 85 31.93 -15.87 -19.71
N PRO A 86 32.94 -15.67 -20.57
CA PRO A 86 34.26 -15.23 -20.15
C PRO A 86 34.22 -13.84 -19.51
N ARG A 87 34.93 -13.73 -18.38
CA ARG A 87 35.16 -12.49 -17.64
C ARG A 87 35.97 -11.52 -18.50
N HIS A 88 35.31 -10.69 -19.28
CA HIS A 88 35.99 -9.59 -19.92
C HIS A 88 36.53 -8.63 -18.88
N ARG A 89 37.82 -8.37 -19.07
CA ARG A 89 38.77 -7.79 -18.14
C ARG A 89 38.30 -6.45 -17.61
N ARG A 90 38.44 -6.34 -16.30
CA ARG A 90 38.56 -5.13 -15.50
C ARG A 90 39.14 -3.96 -16.30
N ARG A 91 38.35 -2.91 -16.46
CA ARG A 91 38.85 -1.54 -16.29
C ARG A 91 38.19 -0.98 -15.03
N ARG A 92 38.83 -1.25 -13.89
CA ARG A 92 38.75 -0.38 -12.70
C ARG A 92 40.07 0.40 -12.66
N PRO A 93 40.14 1.60 -12.06
CA PRO A 93 39.14 2.24 -11.20
C PRO A 93 38.82 3.69 -11.58
N CYS A 94 37.68 4.13 -11.05
CA CYS A 94 37.45 5.52 -10.69
C CYS A 94 38.64 6.02 -9.87
N ARG A 95 39.42 6.95 -10.44
CA ARG A 95 40.47 7.68 -9.72
C ARG A 95 40.63 9.05 -10.34
N ARG A 96 39.81 9.99 -9.88
CA ARG A 96 40.26 11.19 -9.15
C ARG A 96 39.09 12.18 -9.11
N ASN A 97 38.41 12.23 -7.98
CA ASN A 97 38.67 13.24 -6.93
C ASN A 97 37.79 14.47 -7.25
N CYS A 98 36.63 14.67 -6.61
CA CYS A 98 36.48 14.75 -5.16
C CYS A 98 37.68 15.46 -4.50
N ALA A 99 38.03 16.64 -5.02
CA ALA A 99 38.59 17.71 -4.22
C ALA A 99 37.52 18.80 -4.22
N SER A 100 36.75 18.92 -3.13
CA SER A 100 37.10 19.83 -2.05
C SER A 100 37.29 21.24 -2.60
N GLY A 101 36.25 22.06 -2.46
CA GLY A 101 36.33 23.46 -2.84
C GLY A 101 34.97 24.13 -2.79
N SER A 102 34.48 24.35 -1.58
CA SER A 102 33.49 25.38 -1.25
C SER A 102 33.52 26.52 -2.26
N ARG A 103 32.48 26.65 -3.08
CA ARG A 103 32.18 27.90 -3.75
C ARG A 103 30.83 28.35 -3.27
N LEU A 104 30.92 29.16 -2.22
CA LEU A 104 29.89 30.06 -1.73
C LEU A 104 29.02 30.53 -2.90
N ARG A 105 27.82 29.99 -2.97
CA ARG A 105 26.69 30.65 -3.66
C ARG A 105 25.53 30.50 -2.70
N LEU A 106 25.42 31.49 -1.82
CA LEU A 106 24.22 32.13 -1.31
C LEU A 106 24.64 33.04 -0.13
N CYS A 107 25.36 34.12 -0.45
CA CYS A 107 25.22 35.38 0.30
C CYS A 107 24.73 36.39 -0.74
N ALA A 108 23.42 36.60 -0.75
CA ALA A 108 22.80 37.71 -1.43
C ALA A 108 22.97 38.95 -0.53
N ASN A 109 23.81 39.89 -0.99
CA ASN A 109 23.53 41.33 -1.05
C ASN A 109 24.57 41.96 -1.98
#